data_AF-A0A914E8D4-F1
#
_entry.id   AF-A0A914E8D4-F1
#
_cell.length_a   1.000
_cell.length_b   1.000
_cell.length_c   1.000
_cell.angle_alpha   90.00
_cell.angle_beta   90.00
_cell.angle_gamma   90.00
#
_symmetry.space_group_name_H-M   'P 1'
#
loop_
_entity.id
_entity.type
_entity.pdbx_description
1 polymer ?
#
loop_
_entity_poly.entity_id
_entity_poly.type
_entity_poly.pdbx_seq_one_letter_code
_entity_poly.pdbx_strand_id
1 'polypeptide(L)'
;MILLEVFWAVDGFWKTSVLVWALWIIANFCYYGITLFTTVIYQNDDYCHANGTTSEITNNSSIGCRLLDKQDYVDLLATSLAEIPGLIVTVLIIEVIGRKYTMALELMDTSNNNIFTIDEAIEALGFGKFQIMLSLLTGFAWMADAMEMMILAFLSPSLHCEWNISKTQQALITTTVFSGILLSGTIWGKICDKFGRKIGLILASLMGSLMGVASAISPNFYIFLLFRGLVGVAISGVPQSFTLYSEFLPKSHRAKCMILIEVFWAVGTGFEAILALLIMNSWGWRWWLFFSSIPLFVFILLSNWLPESARYLMTSGKPKEALKTLQYVAYMNGRKLPDGKLVVEKDDSKQAKRSKISDLLTDGFWKTSVLVWALWIIASFSYYGITLFATVIYQNDGYCHANVTTSEITNTSSIECKLLGKEDYIDLLTNSLAEIPGLIVTVFIIEFIGRKYTMALEFGAFAICISILYFCLPRSLVTVFLFMCRALIAGAFQALYVYTPEVYPTTLRGIGLGTANAVARIGSIITPFVAQVVSDFSLLIPIIIYGGVSLVGALAAVLLPIETRGRPMMETHY
;
A
#
# COMPACT_ATOMS: atom_id res chain seq x y z
N MET A 1 25.48 20.07 -58.56
CA MET A 1 26.89 19.68 -58.72
C MET A 1 27.59 19.34 -57.39
N ILE A 2 27.07 19.72 -56.22
CA ILE A 2 27.61 19.28 -54.89
C ILE A 2 27.00 17.94 -54.42
N LEU A 3 25.96 17.43 -55.10
CA LEU A 3 25.34 16.12 -54.82
C LEU A 3 25.98 14.92 -55.54
N LEU A 4 27.01 15.13 -56.37
CA LEU A 4 27.69 14.06 -57.12
C LEU A 4 29.06 13.67 -56.54
N GLU A 5 29.66 14.48 -55.64
CA GLU A 5 30.92 14.12 -54.97
C GLU A 5 30.71 13.24 -53.73
N VAL A 6 29.51 13.18 -53.16
CA VAL A 6 29.22 12.29 -52.02
C VAL A 6 29.10 10.83 -52.45
N PHE A 7 28.81 10.56 -53.73
CA PHE A 7 28.66 9.18 -54.23
C PHE A 7 29.99 8.47 -54.51
N TRP A 8 31.11 9.19 -54.66
CA TRP A 8 32.44 8.59 -54.86
C TRP A 8 33.20 8.28 -53.56
N ALA A 9 32.74 8.81 -52.42
CA ALA A 9 33.34 8.51 -51.11
C ALA A 9 32.88 7.15 -50.53
N VAL A 10 31.90 6.47 -51.15
CA VAL A 10 31.31 5.23 -50.64
C VAL A 10 32.02 3.96 -51.15
N ASP A 11 32.75 4.03 -52.26
CA ASP A 11 33.45 2.85 -52.83
C ASP A 11 34.79 2.53 -52.14
N GLY A 12 35.38 3.48 -51.41
CA GLY A 12 36.60 3.26 -50.63
C GLY A 12 36.37 2.56 -49.28
N PHE A 13 35.15 2.62 -48.75
CA PHE A 13 34.83 2.12 -47.40
C PHE A 13 34.55 0.61 -47.36
N TRP A 14 34.19 0.02 -48.50
CA TRP A 14 33.94 -1.42 -48.60
C TRP A 14 35.23 -2.25 -48.67
N LYS A 15 36.32 -1.73 -49.25
CA LYS A 15 37.60 -2.46 -49.34
C LYS A 15 38.36 -2.56 -48.01
N THR A 16 38.26 -1.56 -47.13
CA THR A 16 38.85 -1.60 -45.79
C THR A 16 38.00 -2.40 -44.81
N SER A 17 36.67 -2.42 -44.97
CA SER A 17 35.78 -3.19 -44.12
C SER A 17 35.97 -4.71 -44.31
N VAL A 18 36.13 -5.20 -45.54
CA VAL A 18 36.32 -6.65 -45.78
C VAL A 18 37.64 -7.16 -45.18
N LEU A 19 38.71 -6.36 -45.21
CA LEU A 19 39.99 -6.75 -44.61
C LEU A 19 39.92 -6.77 -43.07
N VAL A 20 39.22 -5.80 -42.48
CA VAL A 20 39.00 -5.73 -41.03
C VAL A 20 38.09 -6.88 -40.56
N TRP A 21 37.05 -7.22 -41.32
CA TRP A 21 36.20 -8.37 -41.03
C TRP A 21 36.93 -9.71 -41.24
N ALA A 22 37.78 -9.84 -42.26
CA ALA A 22 38.62 -11.02 -42.45
C ALA A 22 39.63 -11.19 -41.32
N LEU A 23 40.30 -10.11 -40.89
CA LEU A 23 41.21 -10.12 -39.74
C LEU A 23 40.47 -10.41 -38.42
N TRP A 24 39.25 -9.91 -38.25
CA TRP A 24 38.41 -10.19 -37.09
C TRP A 24 37.91 -11.64 -37.04
N ILE A 25 37.60 -12.23 -38.20
CA ILE A 25 37.22 -13.65 -38.32
C ILE A 25 38.43 -14.55 -38.07
N ILE A 26 39.60 -14.22 -38.63
CA ILE A 26 40.85 -14.97 -38.39
C ILE A 26 41.25 -14.89 -36.91
N ALA A 27 41.14 -13.71 -36.28
CA ALA A 27 41.42 -13.54 -34.85
C ALA A 27 40.45 -14.33 -33.97
N ASN A 28 39.16 -14.38 -34.33
CA ASN A 28 38.19 -15.24 -33.62
C ASN A 28 38.45 -16.73 -33.86
N PHE A 29 38.80 -17.15 -35.08
CA PHE A 29 39.16 -18.55 -35.36
C PHE A 29 40.42 -18.98 -34.59
N CYS A 30 41.43 -18.12 -34.49
CA CYS A 30 42.60 -18.37 -33.65
C CYS A 30 42.24 -18.40 -32.16
N TYR A 31 41.40 -17.46 -31.69
CA TYR A 31 40.94 -17.43 -30.30
C TYR A 31 40.18 -18.71 -29.94
N TYR A 32 39.12 -19.05 -30.67
CA TYR A 32 38.34 -20.26 -30.42
C TYR A 32 39.14 -21.55 -30.68
N GLY A 33 40.05 -21.56 -31.66
CA GLY A 33 40.96 -22.69 -31.91
C GLY A 33 41.92 -22.94 -30.75
N ILE A 34 42.49 -21.88 -30.17
CA ILE A 34 43.37 -21.97 -29.00
C ILE A 34 42.57 -22.38 -27.75
N THR A 35 41.35 -21.88 -27.57
CA THR A 35 40.47 -22.29 -26.46
C THR A 35 40.02 -23.75 -26.60
N LEU A 36 39.80 -24.24 -27.82
CA LEU A 36 39.48 -25.65 -28.09
C LEU A 36 40.71 -26.55 -27.88
N PHE A 37 41.90 -26.11 -28.30
CA PHE A 37 43.14 -26.88 -28.15
C PHE A 37 43.57 -26.98 -26.67
N THR A 38 43.37 -25.91 -25.90
CA THR A 38 43.64 -25.90 -24.45
C THR A 38 42.61 -26.70 -23.65
N THR A 39 41.35 -26.77 -24.08
CA THR A 39 40.35 -27.66 -23.45
C THR A 39 40.54 -29.15 -23.81
N VAL A 40 41.02 -29.47 -25.03
CA VAL A 40 41.33 -30.85 -25.43
C VAL A 40 42.58 -31.40 -24.74
N ILE A 41 43.58 -30.56 -24.44
CA ILE A 41 44.74 -30.98 -23.63
C ILE A 41 44.32 -31.25 -22.17
N TYR A 42 43.37 -30.49 -21.63
CA TYR A 42 42.94 -30.63 -20.24
C TYR A 42 42.07 -31.86 -19.93
N GLN A 43 41.52 -32.53 -20.95
CA GLN A 43 40.74 -33.75 -20.75
C GLN A 43 41.60 -35.03 -20.68
N ASN A 44 42.91 -34.95 -20.93
CA ASN A 44 43.81 -36.11 -20.92
C ASN A 44 44.69 -36.25 -19.66
N ASP A 45 44.67 -35.28 -18.73
CA ASP A 45 45.46 -35.33 -17.48
C ASP A 45 44.56 -35.56 -16.25
N ASP A 46 43.93 -36.73 -16.19
CA ASP A 46 43.18 -37.27 -15.03
C ASP A 46 44.12 -37.77 -13.90
N TYR A 47 45.05 -36.94 -13.42
CA TYR A 47 45.98 -37.34 -12.33
C TYR A 47 45.97 -36.44 -11.09
N CYS A 48 44.90 -35.68 -10.85
CA CYS A 48 44.73 -34.91 -9.61
C CYS A 48 43.35 -35.09 -8.97
N HIS A 49 42.95 -36.34 -8.74
CA HIS A 49 41.89 -36.67 -7.79
C HIS A 49 42.23 -37.94 -7.00
N ALA A 50 42.79 -37.78 -5.79
CA ALA A 50 42.66 -38.79 -4.73
C ALA A 50 43.01 -38.20 -3.35
N ASN A 51 41.97 -38.05 -2.52
CA ASN A 51 41.90 -38.23 -1.06
C ASN A 51 43.14 -37.93 -0.20
N GLY A 52 42.99 -36.91 0.65
CA GLY A 52 43.86 -36.71 1.81
C GLY A 52 43.70 -37.82 2.85
N THR A 53 44.82 -38.39 3.26
CA THR A 53 45.08 -38.80 4.65
C THR A 53 46.55 -38.56 4.97
N THR A 54 46.78 -38.00 6.14
CA THR A 54 48.05 -37.65 6.76
C THR A 54 48.93 -38.89 7.07
N SER A 55 50.20 -38.86 6.71
CA SER A 55 51.29 -39.42 7.54
C SER A 55 52.67 -38.98 7.02
N GLU A 56 53.55 -38.69 7.97
CA GLU A 56 54.97 -38.34 7.84
C GLU A 56 55.74 -39.19 6.82
N ILE A 57 56.73 -38.59 6.13
CA ILE A 57 58.09 -39.12 5.89
C ILE A 57 58.97 -38.03 5.25
N THR A 58 60.23 -38.11 5.63
CA THR A 58 61.41 -37.27 5.45
C THR A 58 61.85 -36.89 4.02
N ASN A 59 62.52 -35.73 3.96
CA ASN A 59 63.58 -35.28 3.04
C ASN A 59 63.35 -35.18 1.52
N ASN A 60 63.66 -33.96 1.05
CA ASN A 60 64.00 -33.49 -0.30
C ASN A 60 62.90 -33.44 -1.38
N SER A 61 62.64 -32.19 -1.80
CA SER A 61 61.93 -31.73 -3.01
C SER A 61 60.47 -32.20 -3.17
N SER A 62 59.53 -31.43 -2.61
CA SER A 62 58.10 -31.55 -2.94
C SER A 62 57.65 -30.39 -3.84
N ILE A 63 57.40 -30.68 -5.12
CA ILE A 63 56.69 -29.80 -6.06
C ILE A 63 55.21 -29.82 -5.65
N GLY A 64 54.69 -28.70 -5.15
CA GLY A 64 53.29 -28.55 -4.77
C GLY A 64 52.42 -28.15 -5.96
N CYS A 65 51.32 -28.87 -6.21
CA CYS A 65 50.27 -28.42 -7.12
C CYS A 65 49.63 -27.14 -6.56
N ARG A 66 49.81 -26.03 -7.28
CA ARG A 66 49.19 -24.73 -6.99
C ARG A 66 48.08 -24.47 -8.01
N LEU A 67 46.88 -24.16 -7.55
CA LEU A 67 45.83 -23.61 -8.42
C LEU A 67 46.29 -22.22 -8.90
N LEU A 68 46.42 -22.05 -10.21
CA LEU A 68 46.90 -20.83 -10.85
C LEU A 68 45.86 -19.71 -10.68
N ASP A 69 46.28 -18.56 -10.15
CA ASP A 69 45.43 -17.37 -10.03
C ASP A 69 45.42 -16.59 -11.36
N LYS A 70 44.52 -15.60 -11.49
CA LYS A 70 44.33 -14.83 -12.74
C LYS A 70 45.62 -14.16 -13.23
N GLN A 71 46.53 -13.84 -12.32
CA GLN A 71 47.85 -13.28 -12.61
C GLN A 71 48.81 -14.31 -13.23
N ASP A 72 48.78 -15.54 -12.73
CA ASP A 72 49.61 -16.62 -13.28
C ASP A 72 49.18 -16.96 -14.71
N TYR A 73 47.89 -16.79 -15.04
CA TYR A 73 47.35 -16.96 -16.40
C TYR A 73 47.88 -15.90 -17.37
N VAL A 74 48.04 -14.66 -16.91
CA VAL A 74 48.60 -13.55 -17.70
C VAL A 74 50.08 -13.76 -17.93
N ASP A 75 50.81 -14.22 -16.91
CA ASP A 75 52.23 -14.51 -17.03
C ASP A 75 52.48 -15.70 -17.98
N LEU A 76 51.67 -16.77 -17.89
CA LEU A 76 51.74 -17.92 -18.80
C LEU A 76 51.51 -17.52 -20.27
N LEU A 77 50.50 -16.66 -20.50
CA LEU A 77 50.20 -16.06 -21.80
C LEU A 77 51.35 -15.18 -22.32
N ALA A 78 51.98 -14.40 -21.44
CA ALA A 78 53.10 -13.55 -21.79
C ALA A 78 54.35 -14.37 -22.17
N THR A 79 54.67 -15.44 -21.43
CA THR A 79 55.79 -16.33 -21.76
C THR A 79 55.56 -17.13 -23.04
N SER A 80 54.34 -17.63 -23.26
CA SER A 80 54.01 -18.39 -24.48
C SER A 80 53.98 -17.53 -25.75
N LEU A 81 53.69 -16.23 -25.62
CA LEU A 81 53.76 -15.27 -26.73
C LEU A 81 55.19 -14.74 -26.98
N ALA A 82 56.09 -14.82 -26.00
CA ALA A 82 57.49 -14.40 -26.12
C ALA A 82 58.37 -15.35 -26.97
N GLU A 83 57.94 -16.60 -27.16
CA GLU A 83 58.68 -17.60 -27.96
C GLU A 83 58.45 -17.46 -29.48
N ILE A 84 57.59 -16.55 -29.92
CA ILE A 84 57.30 -16.30 -31.34
C ILE A 84 58.19 -15.15 -31.85
N PRO A 85 59.19 -15.41 -32.72
CA PRO A 85 60.10 -14.35 -33.19
C PRO A 85 59.34 -13.35 -34.07
N GLY A 86 59.13 -12.13 -33.58
CA GLY A 86 58.57 -11.03 -34.37
C GLY A 86 57.56 -10.10 -33.66
N LEU A 87 57.18 -10.37 -32.40
CA LEU A 87 56.10 -9.64 -31.71
C LEU A 87 56.57 -8.68 -30.59
N ILE A 88 57.73 -8.03 -30.73
CA ILE A 88 58.21 -7.02 -29.75
C ILE A 88 57.22 -5.85 -29.60
N VAL A 89 56.51 -5.48 -30.67
CA VAL A 89 55.51 -4.40 -30.66
C VAL A 89 54.26 -4.79 -29.86
N THR A 90 53.92 -6.08 -29.81
CA THR A 90 52.71 -6.57 -29.16
C THR A 90 52.91 -6.71 -27.65
N VAL A 91 54.10 -7.09 -27.21
CA VAL A 91 54.47 -7.13 -25.78
C VAL A 91 54.47 -5.72 -25.18
N LEU A 92 55.01 -4.72 -25.88
CA LEU A 92 54.98 -3.32 -25.46
C LEU A 92 53.55 -2.75 -25.42
N ILE A 93 52.70 -3.12 -26.38
CA ILE A 93 51.29 -2.72 -26.38
C ILE A 93 50.53 -3.39 -25.22
N ILE A 94 50.80 -4.66 -24.91
CA ILE A 94 50.19 -5.36 -23.78
C ILE A 94 50.70 -4.84 -22.44
N GLU A 95 51.96 -4.41 -22.30
CA GLU A 95 52.45 -3.76 -21.08
C GLU A 95 51.85 -2.36 -20.88
N VAL A 96 51.69 -1.58 -21.95
CA VAL A 96 51.11 -0.22 -21.87
C VAL A 96 49.59 -0.29 -21.65
N ILE A 97 48.91 -1.23 -22.31
CA ILE A 97 47.50 -1.53 -22.05
C ILE A 97 47.35 -2.12 -20.65
N GLY A 98 48.21 -3.06 -20.28
CA GLY A 98 48.28 -3.68 -18.95
C GLY A 98 48.38 -2.64 -17.86
N ARG A 99 49.37 -1.74 -17.90
CA ARG A 99 49.53 -0.62 -16.94
C ARG A 99 48.35 0.35 -16.95
N LYS A 100 47.76 0.64 -18.10
CA LYS A 100 46.53 1.45 -18.16
C LYS A 100 45.34 0.74 -17.52
N TYR A 101 45.26 -0.59 -17.66
CA TYR A 101 44.24 -1.40 -17.02
C TYR A 101 44.52 -1.57 -15.52
N THR A 102 45.77 -1.73 -15.06
CA THR A 102 46.09 -1.76 -13.62
C THR A 102 45.85 -0.41 -12.97
N MET A 103 46.19 0.71 -13.62
CA MET A 103 45.80 2.04 -13.12
C MET A 103 44.28 2.25 -13.15
N ALA A 104 43.57 1.77 -14.19
CA ALA A 104 42.11 1.85 -14.24
C ALA A 104 41.44 0.90 -13.23
N LEU A 105 42.06 -0.25 -12.91
CA LEU A 105 41.62 -1.19 -11.88
C LEU A 105 41.90 -0.64 -10.48
N GLU A 106 43.06 -0.02 -10.23
CA GLU A 106 43.37 0.68 -8.96
C GLU A 106 42.50 1.93 -8.76
N LEU A 107 42.10 2.60 -9.85
CA LEU A 107 41.10 3.69 -9.82
C LEU A 107 39.65 3.17 -9.70
N MET A 108 39.38 1.89 -10.02
CA MET A 108 38.07 1.25 -9.79
C MET A 108 37.99 0.57 -8.42
N ASP A 109 39.12 0.18 -7.82
CA ASP A 109 39.22 -0.46 -6.49
C ASP A 109 39.37 0.56 -5.35
N THR A 110 39.44 1.85 -5.69
CA THR A 110 39.22 2.98 -4.76
C THR A 110 37.75 3.39 -4.69
N SER A 111 36.81 2.48 -4.94
CA SER A 111 35.44 2.70 -4.48
C SER A 111 35.48 2.66 -2.96
N ASN A 112 35.35 3.82 -2.32
CA ASN A 112 35.07 3.95 -0.89
C ASN A 112 34.27 2.73 -0.39
N ASN A 113 34.77 2.04 0.64
CA ASN A 113 34.03 1.02 1.42
C ASN A 113 32.78 1.59 2.11
N ASN A 114 32.33 2.77 1.72
CA ASN A 114 31.12 3.39 2.21
C ASN A 114 29.95 2.51 1.76
N ILE A 115 29.23 2.01 2.73
CA ILE A 115 27.99 1.29 2.56
C ILE A 115 26.89 2.22 3.05
N PHE A 116 25.77 2.24 2.35
CA PHE A 116 24.60 2.97 2.81
C PHE A 116 23.35 2.09 2.76
N THR A 117 22.41 2.38 3.67
CA THR A 117 21.13 1.68 3.76
C THR A 117 20.04 2.40 2.95
N ILE A 118 18.90 1.73 2.74
CA ILE A 118 17.75 2.33 2.07
C ILE A 118 17.22 3.53 2.88
N ASP A 119 17.25 3.44 4.20
CA ASP A 119 16.74 4.49 5.08
C ASP A 119 17.64 5.73 5.05
N GLU A 120 18.96 5.54 5.02
CA GLU A 120 19.93 6.63 4.81
C GLU A 120 19.77 7.26 3.43
N ALA A 121 19.53 6.45 2.39
CA ALA A 121 19.26 6.96 1.05
C ALA A 121 17.99 7.81 1.03
N ILE A 122 16.88 7.34 1.59
CA ILE A 122 15.61 8.08 1.62
C ILE A 122 15.76 9.39 2.41
N GLU A 123 16.49 9.37 3.55
CA GLU A 123 16.72 10.57 4.34
C GLU A 123 17.58 11.58 3.59
N ALA A 124 18.64 11.13 2.88
CA ALA A 124 19.49 11.99 2.05
C ALA A 124 18.72 12.59 0.84
N LEU A 125 17.80 11.83 0.27
CA LEU A 125 16.93 12.27 -0.83
C LEU A 125 15.87 13.29 -0.38
N GLY A 126 15.49 13.26 0.90
CA GLY A 126 14.53 14.17 1.50
C GLY A 126 13.13 14.13 0.85
N PHE A 127 12.28 15.07 1.28
CA PHE A 127 10.97 15.28 0.68
C PHE A 127 11.07 16.23 -0.51
N GLY A 128 10.53 15.83 -1.66
CA GLY A 128 10.59 16.63 -2.89
C GLY A 128 9.43 16.32 -3.85
N LYS A 129 9.64 16.69 -5.13
CA LYS A 129 8.63 16.55 -6.19
C LYS A 129 8.14 15.11 -6.35
N PHE A 130 9.05 14.14 -6.20
CA PHE A 130 8.69 12.73 -6.30
C PHE A 130 7.64 12.32 -5.26
N GLN A 131 7.83 12.69 -3.99
CA GLN A 131 6.90 12.34 -2.91
C GLN A 131 5.55 13.04 -3.06
N ILE A 132 5.52 14.27 -3.59
CA ILE A 132 4.25 14.96 -3.89
C ILE A 132 3.50 14.22 -5.00
N MET A 133 4.17 13.89 -6.12
CA MET A 133 3.53 13.14 -7.20
C MET A 133 3.07 11.76 -6.76
N LEU A 134 3.87 11.07 -5.95
CA LEU A 134 3.50 9.78 -5.36
C LEU A 134 2.29 9.91 -4.43
N SER A 135 2.23 10.96 -3.62
CA SER A 135 1.09 11.26 -2.74
C SER A 135 -0.19 11.51 -3.53
N LEU A 136 -0.13 12.27 -4.63
CA LEU A 136 -1.29 12.53 -5.48
C LEU A 136 -1.82 11.23 -6.11
N LEU A 137 -0.92 10.38 -6.62
CA LEU A 137 -1.31 9.13 -7.27
C LEU A 137 -1.84 8.08 -6.27
N THR A 138 -1.15 7.89 -5.15
CA THR A 138 -1.60 6.95 -4.10
C THR A 138 -2.83 7.47 -3.35
N GLY A 139 -2.93 8.78 -3.14
CA GLY A 139 -4.10 9.45 -2.61
C GLY A 139 -5.32 9.29 -3.54
N PHE A 140 -5.13 9.32 -4.86
CA PHE A 140 -6.22 9.04 -5.79
C PHE A 140 -6.76 7.61 -5.69
N ALA A 141 -5.89 6.62 -5.45
CA ALA A 141 -6.35 5.26 -5.13
C ALA A 141 -7.11 5.20 -3.80
N TRP A 142 -6.64 5.95 -2.79
CA TRP A 142 -7.31 6.06 -1.48
C TRP A 142 -8.70 6.72 -1.59
N MET A 143 -8.81 7.76 -2.42
CA MET A 143 -10.07 8.41 -2.76
C MET A 143 -11.06 7.43 -3.39
N ALA A 144 -10.61 6.63 -4.35
CA ALA A 144 -11.45 5.64 -5.01
C ALA A 144 -11.91 4.53 -4.04
N ASP A 145 -11.07 4.15 -3.07
CA ASP A 145 -11.45 3.23 -2.00
C ASP A 145 -12.57 3.81 -1.11
N ALA A 146 -12.45 5.09 -0.75
CA ALA A 146 -13.44 5.80 0.04
C ALA A 146 -14.79 5.93 -0.68
N MET A 147 -14.77 6.14 -2.01
CA MET A 147 -15.96 6.13 -2.85
C MET A 147 -16.69 4.77 -2.76
N GLU A 148 -15.95 3.66 -2.93
CA GLU A 148 -16.53 2.31 -2.85
C GLU A 148 -17.17 2.00 -1.49
N MET A 149 -16.61 2.55 -0.41
CA MET A 149 -17.19 2.45 0.92
C MET A 149 -18.47 3.29 1.07
N MET A 150 -18.51 4.48 0.47
CA MET A 150 -19.66 5.37 0.52
C MET A 150 -20.84 4.85 -0.33
N ILE A 151 -20.56 4.15 -1.43
CA ILE A 151 -21.60 3.52 -2.28
C ILE A 151 -22.57 2.67 -1.46
N LEU A 152 -22.06 1.95 -0.45
CA LEU A 152 -22.85 1.06 0.39
C LEU A 152 -24.00 1.77 1.13
N ALA A 153 -23.80 3.05 1.46
CA ALA A 153 -24.79 3.84 2.18
C ALA A 153 -25.96 4.28 1.29
N PHE A 154 -25.70 4.68 0.05
CA PHE A 154 -26.73 5.22 -0.86
C PHE A 154 -27.45 4.15 -1.66
N LEU A 155 -26.85 2.98 -1.83
CA LEU A 155 -27.39 1.95 -2.71
C LEU A 155 -28.58 1.19 -2.12
N SER A 156 -28.66 1.09 -0.79
CA SER A 156 -29.64 0.25 -0.11
C SER A 156 -31.11 0.64 -0.40
N PRO A 157 -31.51 1.94 -0.35
CA PRO A 157 -32.87 2.37 -0.69
C PRO A 157 -33.27 2.09 -2.14
N SER A 158 -32.36 2.34 -3.10
CA SER A 158 -32.66 2.16 -4.52
C SER A 158 -32.85 0.70 -4.91
N LEU A 159 -32.06 -0.21 -4.34
CA LEU A 159 -32.23 -1.64 -4.60
C LEU A 159 -33.48 -2.22 -3.94
N HIS A 160 -33.89 -1.69 -2.77
CA HIS A 160 -35.19 -2.02 -2.20
C HIS A 160 -36.31 -1.73 -3.19
N CYS A 161 -36.29 -0.55 -3.81
CA CYS A 161 -37.33 -0.12 -4.74
C CYS A 161 -37.39 -0.96 -6.02
N GLU A 162 -36.23 -1.31 -6.59
CA GLU A 162 -36.15 -2.06 -7.84
C GLU A 162 -36.50 -3.56 -7.67
N TRP A 163 -35.94 -4.19 -6.64
CA TRP A 163 -35.99 -5.65 -6.47
C TRP A 163 -36.85 -6.12 -5.30
N ASN A 164 -37.52 -5.19 -4.62
CA ASN A 164 -38.36 -5.46 -3.44
C ASN A 164 -37.64 -6.30 -2.36
N ILE A 165 -36.36 -5.98 -2.12
CA ILE A 165 -35.52 -6.73 -1.19
C ILE A 165 -35.80 -6.33 0.27
N SER A 166 -35.80 -7.32 1.15
CA SER A 166 -35.95 -7.13 2.59
C SER A 166 -34.82 -6.29 3.20
N LYS A 167 -35.06 -5.70 4.39
CA LYS A 167 -34.02 -4.97 5.14
C LYS A 167 -32.82 -5.85 5.49
N THR A 168 -33.05 -7.13 5.77
CA THR A 168 -31.97 -8.10 5.98
C THR A 168 -31.13 -8.29 4.73
N GLN A 169 -31.76 -8.35 3.55
CA GLN A 169 -31.04 -8.39 2.27
C GLN A 169 -30.27 -7.09 1.99
N GLN A 170 -30.80 -5.92 2.37
CA GLN A 170 -30.05 -4.66 2.29
C GLN A 170 -28.79 -4.69 3.16
N ALA A 171 -28.90 -5.16 4.41
CA ALA A 171 -27.77 -5.32 5.31
C ALA A 171 -26.71 -6.31 4.78
N LEU A 172 -27.13 -7.35 4.04
CA LEU A 172 -26.23 -8.30 3.42
C LEU A 172 -25.33 -7.65 2.35
N ILE A 173 -25.77 -6.61 1.64
CA ILE A 173 -24.96 -5.92 0.63
C ILE A 173 -23.67 -5.41 1.27
N THR A 174 -23.81 -4.61 2.32
CA THR A 174 -22.67 -4.01 3.04
C THR A 174 -21.87 -5.06 3.78
N THR A 175 -22.54 -6.01 4.42
CA THR A 175 -21.90 -7.11 5.18
C THR A 175 -21.00 -7.96 4.28
N THR A 176 -21.43 -8.26 3.06
CA THR A 176 -20.69 -9.11 2.13
C THR A 176 -19.41 -8.42 1.65
N VAL A 177 -19.45 -7.09 1.43
CA VAL A 177 -18.24 -6.31 1.11
C VAL A 177 -17.23 -6.38 2.25
N PHE A 178 -17.65 -6.11 3.49
CA PHE A 178 -16.75 -6.16 4.64
C PHE A 178 -16.22 -7.57 4.94
N SER A 179 -17.05 -8.59 4.72
CA SER A 179 -16.63 -10.00 4.80
C SER A 179 -15.58 -10.31 3.75
N GLY A 180 -15.76 -9.81 2.52
CA GLY A 180 -14.77 -9.86 1.46
C GLY A 180 -13.43 -9.27 1.93
N ILE A 181 -13.45 -8.03 2.43
CA ILE A 181 -12.26 -7.32 2.93
C ILE A 181 -11.52 -8.14 4.00
N LEU A 182 -12.26 -8.68 4.97
CA LEU A 182 -11.70 -9.47 6.09
C LEU A 182 -11.01 -10.74 5.59
N LEU A 183 -11.67 -11.50 4.71
CA LEU A 183 -11.17 -12.79 4.22
C LEU A 183 -9.96 -12.63 3.29
N SER A 184 -9.92 -11.56 2.50
CA SER A 184 -8.89 -11.35 1.47
C SER A 184 -7.66 -10.60 1.95
N GLY A 185 -7.70 -9.87 3.06
CA GLY A 185 -6.57 -9.06 3.52
C GLY A 185 -5.26 -9.85 3.67
N THR A 186 -5.33 -11.09 4.17
CA THR A 186 -4.15 -11.97 4.27
C THR A 186 -3.64 -12.46 2.92
N ILE A 187 -4.53 -12.62 1.94
CA ILE A 187 -4.19 -13.03 0.57
C ILE A 187 -3.46 -11.89 -0.12
N TRP A 188 -3.98 -10.65 -0.05
CA TRP A 188 -3.32 -9.49 -0.61
C TRP A 188 -1.97 -9.20 0.03
N GLY A 189 -1.85 -9.35 1.35
CA GLY A 189 -0.55 -9.26 2.03
C GLY A 189 0.48 -10.23 1.43
N LYS A 190 0.11 -11.49 1.24
CA LYS A 190 1.00 -12.49 0.60
C LYS A 190 1.32 -12.16 -0.86
N ILE A 191 0.35 -11.65 -1.62
CA ILE A 191 0.56 -11.23 -3.02
C ILE A 191 1.55 -10.07 -3.07
N CYS A 192 1.38 -9.05 -2.23
CA CYS A 192 2.26 -7.87 -2.17
C CYS A 192 3.67 -8.19 -1.67
N ASP A 193 3.79 -9.15 -0.75
CA ASP A 193 5.07 -9.65 -0.28
C ASP A 193 5.81 -10.47 -1.36
N LYS A 194 5.08 -11.19 -2.22
CA LYS A 194 5.68 -12.06 -3.25
C LYS A 194 5.94 -11.37 -4.58
N PHE A 195 5.02 -10.52 -5.02
CA PHE A 195 5.05 -9.89 -6.33
C PHE A 195 5.38 -8.39 -6.28
N GLY A 196 5.27 -7.75 -5.11
CA GLY A 196 5.57 -6.34 -4.92
C GLY A 196 4.31 -5.51 -4.66
N ARG A 197 4.51 -4.30 -4.14
CA ARG A 197 3.43 -3.42 -3.70
C ARG A 197 2.71 -2.81 -4.89
N LYS A 198 3.48 -2.41 -5.93
CA LYS A 198 2.92 -1.87 -7.17
C LYS A 198 1.99 -2.88 -7.84
N ILE A 199 2.45 -4.11 -8.02
CA ILE A 199 1.68 -5.15 -8.72
C ILE A 199 0.41 -5.48 -7.94
N GLY A 200 0.51 -5.65 -6.61
CA GLY A 200 -0.65 -5.89 -5.78
C GLY A 200 -1.70 -4.78 -5.87
N LEU A 201 -1.26 -3.52 -5.81
CA LEU A 201 -2.15 -2.36 -5.93
C LEU A 201 -2.84 -2.31 -7.30
N ILE A 202 -2.11 -2.53 -8.40
CA ILE A 202 -2.70 -2.53 -9.76
C ILE A 202 -3.71 -3.66 -9.93
N LEU A 203 -3.38 -4.87 -9.48
CA LEU A 203 -4.29 -6.02 -9.55
C LEU A 203 -5.56 -5.79 -8.72
N ALA A 204 -5.42 -5.19 -7.54
CA ALA A 204 -6.55 -4.86 -6.68
C ALA A 204 -7.46 -3.82 -7.33
N SER A 205 -6.91 -2.71 -7.83
CA SER A 205 -7.67 -1.70 -8.56
C SER A 205 -8.34 -2.25 -9.82
N LEU A 206 -7.65 -3.12 -10.57
CA LEU A 206 -8.22 -3.76 -11.75
C LEU A 206 -9.41 -4.64 -11.38
N MET A 207 -9.27 -5.49 -10.37
CA MET A 207 -10.36 -6.33 -9.90
C MET A 207 -11.53 -5.48 -9.37
N GLY A 208 -11.25 -4.42 -8.61
CA GLY A 208 -12.26 -3.50 -8.10
C GLY A 208 -13.05 -2.83 -9.23
N SER A 209 -12.35 -2.26 -10.22
CA SER A 209 -13.00 -1.58 -11.36
C SER A 209 -13.86 -2.54 -12.20
N LEU A 210 -13.36 -3.74 -12.51
CA LEU A 210 -14.12 -4.74 -13.26
C LEU A 210 -15.36 -5.22 -12.50
N MET A 211 -15.22 -5.53 -11.20
CA MET A 211 -16.33 -6.02 -10.39
C MET A 211 -17.34 -4.90 -10.03
N GLY A 212 -16.89 -3.65 -9.95
CA GLY A 212 -17.76 -2.47 -9.82
C GLY A 212 -18.66 -2.29 -11.04
N VAL A 213 -18.08 -2.33 -12.25
CA VAL A 213 -18.85 -2.31 -13.51
C VAL A 213 -19.76 -3.53 -13.62
N ALA A 214 -19.27 -4.73 -13.26
CA ALA A 214 -20.09 -5.94 -13.24
C ALA A 214 -21.31 -5.81 -12.29
N SER A 215 -21.13 -5.13 -11.15
CA SER A 215 -22.21 -4.84 -10.21
C SER A 215 -23.28 -3.95 -10.85
N ALA A 216 -22.90 -2.94 -11.64
CA ALA A 216 -23.82 -2.04 -12.34
C ALA A 216 -24.71 -2.76 -13.37
N ILE A 217 -24.19 -3.79 -14.04
CA ILE A 217 -24.92 -4.58 -15.07
C ILE A 217 -25.64 -5.81 -14.51
N SER A 218 -25.57 -6.04 -13.21
CA SER A 218 -26.15 -7.23 -12.57
C SER A 218 -27.67 -7.37 -12.81
N PRO A 219 -28.18 -8.55 -13.19
CA PRO A 219 -29.60 -8.70 -13.54
C PRO A 219 -30.49 -8.96 -12.33
N ASN A 220 -29.93 -9.45 -11.22
CA ASN A 220 -30.66 -9.76 -9.99
C ASN A 220 -29.79 -9.54 -8.74
N PHE A 221 -30.46 -9.54 -7.59
CA PHE A 221 -29.85 -9.29 -6.29
C PHE A 221 -28.71 -10.24 -5.91
N TYR A 222 -28.81 -11.54 -6.21
CA TYR A 222 -27.78 -12.51 -5.79
C TYR A 222 -26.48 -12.38 -6.58
N ILE A 223 -26.59 -12.15 -7.90
CA ILE A 223 -25.43 -11.86 -8.75
C ILE A 223 -24.81 -10.52 -8.35
N PHE A 224 -25.64 -9.51 -8.08
CA PHE A 224 -25.20 -8.23 -7.54
C PHE A 224 -24.41 -8.41 -6.24
N LEU A 225 -24.93 -9.21 -5.30
CA LEU A 225 -24.29 -9.48 -4.02
C LEU A 225 -22.94 -10.18 -4.18
N LEU A 226 -22.84 -11.15 -5.10
CA LEU A 226 -21.58 -11.81 -5.43
C LEU A 226 -20.53 -10.80 -5.93
N PHE A 227 -20.89 -9.95 -6.89
CA PHE A 227 -19.95 -8.95 -7.41
C PHE A 227 -19.53 -7.94 -6.35
N ARG A 228 -20.45 -7.48 -5.48
CA ARG A 228 -20.08 -6.62 -4.34
C ARG A 228 -19.14 -7.32 -3.37
N GLY A 229 -19.35 -8.60 -3.07
CA GLY A 229 -18.39 -9.38 -2.29
C GLY A 229 -16.99 -9.40 -2.90
N LEU A 230 -16.91 -9.57 -4.23
CA LEU A 230 -15.64 -9.51 -4.96
C LEU A 230 -15.03 -8.10 -4.99
N VAL A 231 -15.84 -7.04 -5.03
CA VAL A 231 -15.35 -5.66 -4.82
C VAL A 231 -14.74 -5.52 -3.42
N GLY A 232 -15.36 -6.10 -2.38
CA GLY A 232 -14.78 -6.16 -1.04
C GLY A 232 -13.42 -6.87 -1.00
N VAL A 233 -13.29 -7.97 -1.74
CA VAL A 233 -12.00 -8.64 -1.91
C VAL A 233 -10.97 -7.71 -2.55
N ALA A 234 -11.35 -6.91 -3.56
CA ALA A 234 -10.44 -5.96 -4.21
C ALA A 234 -9.99 -4.81 -3.29
N ILE A 235 -10.93 -4.19 -2.57
CA ILE A 235 -10.69 -3.06 -1.65
C ILE A 235 -9.56 -3.36 -0.66
N SER A 236 -9.50 -4.57 -0.11
CA SER A 236 -8.45 -4.93 0.86
C SER A 236 -7.01 -4.85 0.33
N GLY A 237 -6.80 -4.82 -1.00
CA GLY A 237 -5.49 -4.61 -1.62
C GLY A 237 -5.11 -3.14 -1.82
N VAL A 238 -6.05 -2.20 -1.73
CA VAL A 238 -5.82 -0.77 -1.95
C VAL A 238 -4.98 -0.10 -0.85
N PRO A 239 -5.06 -0.46 0.46
CA PRO A 239 -4.18 0.06 1.51
C PRO A 239 -2.66 -0.12 1.27
N GLN A 240 -2.29 -0.88 0.26
CA GLN A 240 -0.90 -0.98 -0.20
C GLN A 240 -0.39 0.33 -0.82
N SER A 241 -1.28 1.21 -1.30
CA SER A 241 -0.94 2.56 -1.73
C SER A 241 -0.37 3.40 -0.58
N PHE A 242 -1.01 3.32 0.59
CA PHE A 242 -0.57 3.95 1.83
C PHE A 242 0.78 3.40 2.30
N THR A 243 0.94 2.08 2.25
CA THR A 243 2.20 1.40 2.61
C THR A 243 3.34 1.82 1.67
N LEU A 244 3.11 1.77 0.36
CA LEU A 244 4.08 2.17 -0.66
C LEU A 244 4.50 3.63 -0.48
N TYR A 245 3.54 4.52 -0.24
CA TYR A 245 3.84 5.93 0.04
C TYR A 245 4.75 6.09 1.27
N SER A 246 4.43 5.38 2.36
CA SER A 246 5.22 5.42 3.61
C SER A 246 6.68 4.98 3.45
N GLU A 247 6.94 4.05 2.54
CA GLU A 247 8.27 3.50 2.27
C GLU A 247 9.18 4.48 1.52
N PHE A 248 8.65 5.53 0.89
CA PHE A 248 9.42 6.58 0.22
C PHE A 248 9.53 7.90 1.01
N LEU A 249 8.95 7.94 2.22
CA LEU A 249 8.94 9.12 3.07
C LEU A 249 10.11 9.14 4.06
N PRO A 250 10.86 10.26 4.16
CA PRO A 250 11.85 10.51 5.21
C PRO A 250 11.21 10.45 6.61
N LYS A 251 12.00 10.06 7.62
CA LYS A 251 11.49 9.86 9.00
C LYS A 251 10.88 11.14 9.57
N SER A 252 11.46 12.30 9.27
CA SER A 252 11.04 13.62 9.73
C SER A 252 9.65 14.06 9.24
N HIS A 253 9.26 13.68 8.02
CA HIS A 253 8.02 14.12 7.38
C HIS A 253 6.94 13.04 7.33
N ARG A 254 7.32 11.77 7.57
CA ARG A 254 6.45 10.61 7.40
C ARG A 254 5.10 10.77 8.09
N ALA A 255 5.05 11.03 9.39
CA ALA A 255 3.78 11.12 10.13
C ALA A 255 2.81 12.17 9.56
N LYS A 256 3.30 13.38 9.23
CA LYS A 256 2.47 14.47 8.67
C LYS A 256 1.89 14.10 7.31
N CYS A 257 2.72 13.51 6.44
CA CYS A 257 2.32 13.06 5.12
C CYS A 257 1.28 11.92 5.18
N MET A 258 1.44 10.99 6.12
CA MET A 258 0.49 9.90 6.33
C MET A 258 -0.85 10.38 6.87
N ILE A 259 -0.91 11.50 7.60
CA ILE A 259 -2.18 12.12 8.00
C ILE A 259 -2.80 12.87 6.81
N LEU A 260 -1.99 13.59 6.02
CA LEU A 260 -2.48 14.39 4.90
C LEU A 260 -3.12 13.52 3.81
N ILE A 261 -2.68 12.27 3.62
CA ILE A 261 -3.28 11.37 2.64
C ILE A 261 -4.73 11.01 2.98
N GLU A 262 -5.14 11.09 4.25
CA GLU A 262 -6.53 10.86 4.68
C GLU A 262 -7.48 11.94 4.19
N VAL A 263 -6.98 13.11 3.80
CA VAL A 263 -7.82 14.13 3.12
C VAL A 263 -8.40 13.57 1.83
N PHE A 264 -7.68 12.68 1.12
CA PHE A 264 -8.23 12.03 -0.07
C PHE A 264 -9.41 11.12 0.24
N TRP A 265 -9.46 10.53 1.43
CA TRP A 265 -10.61 9.75 1.87
C TRP A 265 -11.86 10.63 1.96
N ALA A 266 -11.75 11.78 2.63
CA ALA A 266 -12.84 12.75 2.75
C ALA A 266 -13.24 13.36 1.40
N VAL A 267 -12.28 13.58 0.50
CA VAL A 267 -12.57 13.99 -0.88
C VAL A 267 -13.35 12.91 -1.62
N GLY A 268 -13.02 11.63 -1.44
CA GLY A 268 -13.71 10.51 -2.07
C GLY A 268 -15.15 10.36 -1.60
N THR A 269 -15.38 10.42 -0.28
CA THR A 269 -16.73 10.36 0.30
C THR A 269 -17.61 11.53 -0.15
N GLY A 270 -17.05 12.74 -0.25
CA GLY A 270 -17.74 13.92 -0.79
C GLY A 270 -18.01 13.83 -2.30
N PHE A 271 -17.01 13.37 -3.08
CA PHE A 271 -17.15 13.19 -4.52
C PHE A 271 -18.24 12.17 -4.86
N GLU A 272 -18.32 11.07 -4.11
CA GLU A 272 -19.35 10.05 -4.27
C GLU A 272 -20.76 10.62 -3.99
N ALA A 273 -20.91 11.45 -2.96
CA ALA A 273 -22.18 12.12 -2.66
C ALA A 273 -22.59 13.12 -3.74
N ILE A 274 -21.64 13.86 -4.33
CA ILE A 274 -21.90 14.73 -5.49
C ILE A 274 -22.34 13.91 -6.69
N LEU A 275 -21.67 12.79 -6.97
CA LEU A 275 -22.03 11.90 -8.07
C LEU A 275 -23.44 11.32 -7.88
N ALA A 276 -23.79 10.91 -6.65
CA ALA A 276 -25.12 10.45 -6.31
C ALA A 276 -26.18 11.55 -6.54
N LEU A 277 -25.93 12.77 -6.07
CA LEU A 277 -26.81 13.93 -6.25
C LEU A 277 -27.13 14.22 -7.72
N LEU A 278 -26.14 14.06 -8.62
CA LEU A 278 -26.27 14.36 -10.04
C LEU A 278 -26.92 13.23 -10.84
N ILE A 279 -26.66 11.97 -10.48
CA ILE A 279 -26.96 10.82 -11.34
C ILE A 279 -28.14 10.00 -10.83
N MET A 280 -28.29 9.82 -9.51
CA MET A 280 -29.27 8.88 -8.94
C MET A 280 -30.71 9.20 -9.34
N ASN A 281 -31.10 10.48 -9.29
CA ASN A 281 -32.47 10.90 -9.61
C ASN A 281 -32.77 10.90 -11.12
N SER A 282 -31.75 11.05 -11.97
CA SER A 282 -31.94 11.20 -13.42
C SER A 282 -31.73 9.89 -14.17
N TRP A 283 -30.63 9.19 -13.90
CA TRP A 283 -30.21 8.00 -14.67
C TRP A 283 -30.28 6.71 -13.83
N GLY A 284 -30.47 6.82 -12.52
CA GLY A 284 -30.62 5.68 -11.61
C GLY A 284 -29.29 5.07 -11.14
N TRP A 285 -29.41 4.10 -10.25
CA TRP A 285 -28.28 3.53 -9.50
C TRP A 285 -27.27 2.77 -10.35
N ARG A 286 -27.70 2.18 -11.49
CA ARG A 286 -26.80 1.43 -12.38
C ARG A 286 -25.74 2.33 -13.02
N TRP A 287 -26.17 3.46 -13.59
CA TRP A 287 -25.27 4.44 -14.18
C TRP A 287 -24.38 5.08 -13.12
N TRP A 288 -24.95 5.40 -11.96
CA TRP A 288 -24.19 5.92 -10.83
C TRP A 288 -23.05 4.96 -10.42
N LEU A 289 -23.31 3.66 -10.23
CA LEU A 289 -22.25 2.67 -9.95
C LEU A 289 -21.19 2.57 -11.06
N PHE A 290 -21.62 2.64 -12.32
CA PHE A 290 -20.71 2.62 -13.47
C PHE A 290 -19.74 3.80 -13.43
N PHE A 291 -20.24 5.03 -13.23
CA PHE A 291 -19.41 6.23 -13.12
C PHE A 291 -18.51 6.20 -11.89
N SER A 292 -18.98 5.61 -10.79
CA SER A 292 -18.20 5.46 -9.55
C SER A 292 -16.99 4.53 -9.73
N SER A 293 -17.03 3.62 -10.71
CA SER A 293 -15.90 2.73 -11.04
C SER A 293 -14.82 3.38 -11.90
N ILE A 294 -15.08 4.55 -12.50
CA ILE A 294 -14.15 5.23 -13.42
C ILE A 294 -12.86 5.71 -12.74
N PRO A 295 -12.87 6.30 -11.53
CA PRO A 295 -11.64 6.72 -10.87
C PRO A 295 -10.63 5.57 -10.67
N LEU A 296 -11.09 4.35 -10.35
CA LEU A 296 -10.20 3.19 -10.30
C LEU A 296 -9.58 2.88 -11.66
N PHE A 297 -10.35 2.99 -12.75
CA PHE A 297 -9.83 2.80 -14.11
C PHE A 297 -8.79 3.87 -14.48
N VAL A 298 -9.06 5.13 -14.16
CA VAL A 298 -8.11 6.24 -14.36
C VAL A 298 -6.84 6.01 -13.55
N PHE A 299 -6.95 5.54 -12.31
CA PHE A 299 -5.79 5.20 -11.49
C PHE A 299 -4.92 4.13 -12.15
N ILE A 300 -5.52 3.07 -12.72
CA ILE A 300 -4.78 2.01 -13.42
C ILE A 300 -4.00 2.58 -14.60
N LEU A 301 -4.58 3.48 -15.39
CA LEU A 301 -3.87 4.12 -16.51
C LEU A 301 -2.67 4.96 -16.02
N LEU A 302 -2.83 5.67 -14.91
CA LEU A 302 -1.77 6.48 -14.29
C LEU A 302 -0.72 5.64 -13.55
N SER A 303 -1.07 4.42 -13.12
CA SER A 303 -0.22 3.53 -12.32
C SER A 303 1.04 3.04 -13.05
N ASN A 304 1.12 3.22 -14.37
CA ASN A 304 2.32 2.94 -15.16
C ASN A 304 3.55 3.71 -14.64
N TRP A 305 3.35 4.97 -14.20
CA TRP A 305 4.40 5.80 -13.61
C TRP A 305 4.84 5.34 -12.21
N LEU A 306 4.00 4.61 -11.49
CA LEU A 306 4.27 4.21 -10.11
C LEU A 306 5.53 3.33 -10.04
N PRO A 307 6.56 3.69 -9.27
CA PRO A 307 7.71 2.80 -9.07
C PRO A 307 7.40 1.72 -8.04
N GLU A 308 8.16 0.63 -8.10
CA GLU A 308 8.12 -0.40 -7.06
C GLU A 308 8.99 0.01 -5.87
N SER A 309 8.62 -0.45 -4.68
CA SER A 309 9.34 -0.15 -3.44
C SER A 309 10.81 -0.59 -3.47
N ALA A 310 11.71 0.35 -3.16
CA ALA A 310 13.13 0.06 -2.99
C ALA A 310 13.38 -0.97 -1.88
N ARG A 311 12.59 -0.92 -0.78
CA ARG A 311 12.65 -1.89 0.32
C ARG A 311 12.30 -3.29 -0.15
N TYR A 312 11.17 -3.44 -0.84
CA TYR A 312 10.74 -4.72 -1.41
C TYR A 312 11.79 -5.31 -2.36
N LEU A 313 12.36 -4.49 -3.26
CA LEU A 313 13.34 -4.92 -4.25
C LEU A 313 14.62 -5.43 -3.57
N MET A 314 15.06 -4.76 -2.51
CA MET A 314 16.22 -5.21 -1.72
C MET A 314 15.94 -6.54 -0.99
N THR A 315 14.79 -6.68 -0.33
CA THR A 315 14.41 -7.93 0.35
C THR A 315 14.16 -9.09 -0.62
N SER A 316 13.74 -8.79 -1.85
CA SER A 316 13.50 -9.77 -2.92
C SER A 316 14.78 -10.20 -3.65
N GLY A 317 15.95 -9.74 -3.19
CA GLY A 317 17.24 -10.09 -3.81
C GLY A 317 17.55 -9.36 -5.12
N LYS A 318 16.90 -8.21 -5.37
CA LYS A 318 17.07 -7.39 -6.60
C LYS A 318 17.71 -6.02 -6.32
N PRO A 319 18.97 -5.96 -5.81
CA PRO A 319 19.58 -4.69 -5.39
C PRO A 319 19.84 -3.71 -6.54
N LYS A 320 20.10 -4.22 -7.75
CA LYS A 320 20.29 -3.38 -8.94
C LYS A 320 19.03 -2.60 -9.31
N GLU A 321 17.85 -3.23 -9.18
CA GLU A 321 16.57 -2.57 -9.45
C GLU A 321 16.24 -1.55 -8.34
N ALA A 322 16.51 -1.89 -7.08
CA ALA A 322 16.33 -0.95 -5.96
C ALA A 322 17.18 0.32 -6.14
N LEU A 323 18.44 0.17 -6.54
CA LEU A 323 19.32 1.32 -6.80
C LEU A 323 18.79 2.18 -7.96
N LYS A 324 18.29 1.58 -9.04
CA LYS A 324 17.66 2.32 -10.15
C LYS A 324 16.45 3.13 -9.68
N THR A 325 15.59 2.54 -8.85
CA THR A 325 14.46 3.25 -8.24
C THR A 325 14.94 4.45 -7.42
N LEU A 326 15.93 4.25 -6.54
CA LEU A 326 16.48 5.34 -5.72
C LEU A 326 17.14 6.43 -6.57
N GLN A 327 17.83 6.07 -7.66
CA GLN A 327 18.41 7.02 -8.62
C GLN A 327 17.33 7.84 -9.33
N TYR A 328 16.21 7.20 -9.69
CA TYR A 328 15.06 7.89 -10.27
C TYR A 328 14.45 8.91 -9.29
N VAL A 329 14.31 8.53 -8.01
CA VAL A 329 13.86 9.45 -6.95
C VAL A 329 14.85 10.61 -6.79
N ALA A 330 16.15 10.33 -6.79
CA ALA A 330 17.23 11.33 -6.74
C ALA A 330 17.13 12.35 -7.88
N TYR A 331 16.97 11.86 -9.11
CA TYR A 331 16.77 12.68 -10.28
C TYR A 331 15.54 13.59 -10.16
N MET A 332 14.39 13.03 -9.75
CA MET A 332 13.14 13.78 -9.61
C MET A 332 13.18 14.84 -8.49
N ASN A 333 13.92 14.56 -7.41
CA ASN A 333 14.08 15.49 -6.29
C ASN A 333 15.25 16.47 -6.49
N GLY A 334 16.05 16.33 -7.55
CA GLY A 334 17.25 17.13 -7.76
C GLY A 334 18.31 16.91 -6.66
N ARG A 335 18.36 15.72 -6.08
CA ARG A 335 19.29 15.33 -5.00
C ARG A 335 20.25 14.25 -5.49
N LYS A 336 21.37 14.09 -4.79
CA LYS A 336 22.33 13.01 -5.06
C LYS A 336 22.17 11.90 -4.03
N LEU A 337 22.37 10.66 -4.46
CA LEU A 337 22.44 9.53 -3.55
C LEU A 337 23.76 9.59 -2.76
N PRO A 338 23.79 9.00 -1.54
CA PRO A 338 25.03 8.77 -0.82
C PRO A 338 26.02 7.96 -1.67
N ASP A 339 27.31 8.28 -1.54
CA ASP A 339 28.38 7.52 -2.18
C ASP A 339 28.53 6.17 -1.47
N GLY A 340 28.52 5.07 -2.23
CA GLY A 340 28.73 3.75 -1.66
C GLY A 340 27.96 2.62 -2.32
N LYS A 341 28.02 1.44 -1.71
CA LYS A 341 27.24 0.27 -2.11
C LYS A 341 25.97 0.20 -1.27
N LEU A 342 24.82 0.10 -1.94
CA LEU A 342 23.54 -0.15 -1.29
C LEU A 342 23.55 -1.57 -0.69
N VAL A 343 23.40 -1.66 0.62
CA VAL A 343 23.35 -2.92 1.35
C VAL A 343 22.03 -2.98 2.10
N VAL A 344 21.44 -4.18 2.18
CA VAL A 344 20.33 -4.43 3.10
C VAL A 344 20.92 -4.22 4.48
N GLU A 345 20.32 -3.35 5.29
CA GLU A 345 20.66 -3.24 6.71
C GLU A 345 20.77 -4.68 7.25
N LYS A 346 22.01 -5.09 7.59
CA LYS A 346 22.20 -6.32 8.34
C LYS A 346 21.68 -5.95 9.70
N ASP A 347 20.38 -6.15 9.87
CA ASP A 347 19.79 -6.23 11.17
C ASP A 347 20.63 -7.33 11.86
N ASP A 348 21.51 -6.93 12.79
CA ASP A 348 22.26 -7.89 13.63
C ASP A 348 21.28 -8.80 14.39
N SER A 349 19.99 -8.46 14.36
CA SER A 349 18.84 -9.33 14.51
C SER A 349 18.63 -10.35 13.37
N LYS A 350 19.68 -11.06 12.93
CA LYS A 350 19.57 -12.30 12.14
C LYS A 350 18.81 -13.44 12.86
N GLN A 351 18.14 -13.15 13.98
CA GLN A 351 17.18 -13.98 14.70
C GLN A 351 16.01 -13.18 15.30
N ALA A 352 15.64 -11.99 14.78
CA ALA A 352 14.31 -11.45 15.07
C ALA A 352 13.28 -12.36 14.38
N LYS A 353 12.89 -13.41 15.08
CA LYS A 353 11.84 -14.36 14.74
C LYS A 353 10.69 -13.56 14.15
N ARG A 354 10.28 -13.86 12.91
CA ARG A 354 9.13 -13.20 12.25
C ARG A 354 8.01 -13.15 13.27
N SER A 355 7.68 -11.94 13.72
CA SER A 355 6.72 -11.73 14.79
C SER A 355 5.42 -12.44 14.44
N LYS A 356 4.83 -13.13 15.40
CA LYS A 356 3.56 -13.85 15.25
C LYS A 356 2.45 -13.03 15.91
N ILE A 357 1.22 -13.28 15.49
CA ILE A 357 0.03 -12.67 16.13
C ILE A 357 -0.03 -13.05 17.62
N SER A 358 0.43 -14.25 17.98
CA SER A 358 0.57 -14.69 19.38
C SER A 358 1.47 -13.78 20.21
N ASP A 359 2.45 -13.12 19.58
CA ASP A 359 3.44 -12.32 20.30
C ASP A 359 2.79 -11.03 20.87
N LEU A 360 1.65 -10.60 20.31
CA LEU A 360 0.82 -9.52 20.84
C LEU A 360 0.10 -9.90 22.15
N LEU A 361 -0.11 -11.20 22.38
CA LEU A 361 -0.78 -11.73 23.56
C LEU A 361 0.20 -12.18 24.66
N THR A 362 1.49 -11.90 24.48
CA THR A 362 2.53 -12.23 25.48
C THR A 362 2.43 -11.33 26.72
N ASP A 363 2.99 -11.80 27.83
CA ASP A 363 3.09 -11.06 29.08
C ASP A 363 3.74 -9.68 28.86
N GLY A 364 2.96 -8.63 29.09
CA GLY A 364 3.35 -7.23 28.88
C GLY A 364 2.42 -6.44 27.97
N PHE A 365 1.94 -7.04 26.86
CA PHE A 365 1.13 -6.33 25.86
C PHE A 365 -0.33 -6.78 25.76
N TRP A 366 -0.69 -7.96 26.29
CA TRP A 366 -2.04 -8.53 26.09
C TRP A 366 -3.18 -7.60 26.48
N LYS A 367 -3.08 -6.85 27.60
CA LYS A 367 -4.11 -5.89 28.03
C LYS A 367 -4.26 -4.76 27.01
N THR A 368 -3.13 -4.22 26.56
CA THR A 368 -3.09 -3.18 25.52
C THR A 368 -3.68 -3.71 24.22
N SER A 369 -3.29 -4.92 23.79
CA SER A 369 -3.78 -5.51 22.54
C SER A 369 -5.27 -5.78 22.56
N VAL A 370 -5.82 -6.33 23.64
CA VAL A 370 -7.26 -6.57 23.78
C VAL A 370 -8.04 -5.25 23.78
N LEU A 371 -7.58 -4.24 24.52
CA LEU A 371 -8.23 -2.91 24.53
C LEU A 371 -8.14 -2.22 23.17
N VAL A 372 -7.00 -2.28 22.51
CA VAL A 372 -6.82 -1.75 21.15
C VAL A 372 -7.78 -2.46 20.20
N TRP A 373 -7.83 -3.79 20.20
CA TRP A 373 -8.78 -4.54 19.34
C TRP A 373 -10.23 -4.16 19.60
N ALA A 374 -10.63 -4.01 20.87
CA ALA A 374 -11.96 -3.54 21.23
C ALA A 374 -12.24 -2.13 20.68
N LEU A 375 -11.30 -1.19 20.84
CA LEU A 375 -11.42 0.16 20.31
C LEU A 375 -11.53 0.20 18.79
N TRP A 376 -10.77 -0.65 18.07
CA TRP A 376 -10.86 -0.77 16.62
C TRP A 376 -12.20 -1.32 16.15
N ILE A 377 -12.76 -2.33 16.84
CA ILE A 377 -14.12 -2.82 16.58
C ILE A 377 -15.13 -1.70 16.78
N ILE A 378 -15.06 -0.99 17.91
CA ILE A 378 -16.00 0.09 18.28
C ILE A 378 -15.91 1.24 17.28
N ALA A 379 -14.69 1.70 16.96
CA ALA A 379 -14.47 2.76 15.98
C ALA A 379 -15.06 2.39 14.62
N SER A 380 -14.78 1.18 14.13
CA SER A 380 -15.26 0.74 12.83
C SER A 380 -16.77 0.54 12.81
N PHE A 381 -17.34 -0.06 13.86
CA PHE A 381 -18.78 -0.21 14.03
C PHE A 381 -19.49 1.14 14.02
N SER A 382 -19.02 2.12 14.79
CA SER A 382 -19.65 3.44 14.87
C SER A 382 -19.41 4.30 13.62
N TYR A 383 -18.22 4.24 13.00
CA TYR A 383 -17.87 5.02 11.81
C TYR A 383 -18.70 4.63 10.58
N TYR A 384 -18.75 3.34 10.26
CA TYR A 384 -19.57 2.86 9.15
C TYR A 384 -21.06 2.86 9.53
N GLY A 385 -21.37 2.60 10.79
CA GLY A 385 -22.73 2.63 11.32
C GLY A 385 -23.40 3.98 11.20
N ILE A 386 -22.74 5.07 11.59
CA ILE A 386 -23.33 6.41 11.46
C ILE A 386 -23.53 6.80 9.99
N THR A 387 -22.67 6.32 9.09
CA THR A 387 -22.79 6.58 7.64
C THR A 387 -24.04 5.89 7.08
N LEU A 388 -24.27 4.62 7.42
CA LEU A 388 -25.48 3.88 7.00
C LEU A 388 -26.73 4.38 7.72
N PHE A 389 -26.61 4.74 9.00
CA PHE A 389 -27.75 5.17 9.80
C PHE A 389 -28.23 6.55 9.40
N ALA A 390 -27.33 7.46 9.00
CA ALA A 390 -27.70 8.76 8.45
C ALA A 390 -28.59 8.64 7.21
N THR A 391 -28.29 7.71 6.29
CA THR A 391 -29.14 7.51 5.10
C THR A 391 -30.52 6.98 5.48
N VAL A 392 -30.61 6.10 6.47
CA VAL A 392 -31.89 5.59 7.00
C VAL A 392 -32.69 6.67 7.72
N ILE A 393 -32.04 7.59 8.46
CA ILE A 393 -32.72 8.73 9.09
C ILE A 393 -33.32 9.65 8.02
N TYR A 394 -32.53 10.06 7.03
CA TYR A 394 -33.03 10.99 6.00
C TYR A 394 -34.09 10.35 5.09
N GLN A 395 -34.01 9.04 4.84
CA GLN A 395 -35.07 8.34 4.14
C GLN A 395 -36.41 8.42 4.91
N ASN A 396 -36.36 8.37 6.24
CA ASN A 396 -37.52 8.44 7.12
C ASN A 396 -37.82 9.90 7.55
N ASP A 397 -38.44 10.69 6.66
CA ASP A 397 -38.95 12.06 6.93
C ASP A 397 -39.86 12.16 8.19
N GLY A 398 -40.34 11.03 8.69
CA GLY A 398 -41.19 10.89 9.87
C GLY A 398 -40.46 10.80 11.22
N TYR A 399 -39.14 11.01 11.30
CA TYR A 399 -38.40 10.98 12.58
C TYR A 399 -39.04 11.87 13.67
N CYS A 400 -39.76 12.89 13.22
CA CYS A 400 -40.44 13.88 14.06
C CYS A 400 -41.85 14.27 13.64
N HIS A 401 -42.21 14.05 12.38
CA HIS A 401 -43.48 14.52 11.82
C HIS A 401 -44.59 13.46 11.88
N ALA A 402 -44.66 12.69 12.98
CA ALA A 402 -45.93 12.11 13.39
C ALA A 402 -46.78 13.20 14.06
N ASN A 403 -47.15 14.25 13.31
CA ASN A 403 -48.38 14.95 13.63
C ASN A 403 -49.49 13.94 13.37
N VAL A 404 -49.97 13.33 14.46
CA VAL A 404 -51.23 12.61 14.51
C VAL A 404 -52.34 13.62 14.17
N THR A 405 -52.52 13.86 12.88
CA THR A 405 -53.72 14.41 12.30
C THR A 405 -53.99 13.60 11.06
N THR A 406 -54.70 12.49 11.26
CA THR A 406 -55.50 11.80 10.23
C THR A 406 -54.80 11.59 8.89
N SER A 407 -53.95 10.57 8.81
CA SER A 407 -53.84 9.78 7.59
C SER A 407 -54.52 8.45 7.88
N GLU A 408 -55.56 8.19 7.10
CA GLU A 408 -56.34 6.97 7.08
C GLU A 408 -55.42 5.77 7.11
N ILE A 409 -55.78 4.79 7.94
CA ILE A 409 -55.33 3.40 7.79
C ILE A 409 -55.90 2.92 6.46
N THR A 410 -55.27 3.29 5.35
CA THR A 410 -55.39 2.52 4.13
C THR A 410 -54.53 1.29 4.37
N ASN A 411 -55.24 0.19 4.67
CA ASN A 411 -54.73 -1.17 4.63
C ASN A 411 -54.28 -1.51 3.19
N THR A 412 -53.19 -0.89 2.73
CA THR A 412 -52.38 -1.36 1.63
C THR A 412 -51.06 -1.77 2.24
N SER A 413 -50.97 -3.06 2.55
CA SER A 413 -49.75 -3.81 2.78
C SER A 413 -48.86 -3.76 1.53
N SER A 414 -48.26 -2.61 1.28
CA SER A 414 -47.11 -2.45 0.39
C SER A 414 -46.02 -1.80 1.22
N ILE A 415 -44.91 -2.53 1.37
CA ILE A 415 -43.66 -1.99 1.90
C ILE A 415 -43.36 -0.72 1.08
N GLU A 416 -43.57 0.46 1.64
CA GLU A 416 -43.55 1.69 0.87
C GLU A 416 -42.09 2.01 0.51
N CYS A 417 -41.73 1.72 -0.74
CA CYS A 417 -40.42 2.04 -1.29
C CYS A 417 -40.31 3.56 -1.41
N LYS A 418 -39.38 4.15 -0.67
CA LYS A 418 -39.09 5.58 -0.74
C LYS A 418 -37.65 5.82 -1.19
N LEU A 419 -37.49 6.49 -2.32
CA LEU A 419 -36.18 6.91 -2.84
C LEU A 419 -35.69 8.16 -2.09
N LEU A 420 -34.37 8.29 -2.00
CA LEU A 420 -33.70 9.49 -1.48
C LEU A 420 -33.95 10.67 -2.44
N GLY A 421 -34.41 11.79 -1.90
CA GLY A 421 -34.61 13.04 -2.62
C GLY A 421 -33.34 13.86 -2.76
N LYS A 422 -33.42 14.95 -3.55
CA LYS A 422 -32.30 15.88 -3.75
C LYS A 422 -31.80 16.47 -2.43
N GLU A 423 -32.71 16.82 -1.53
CA GLU A 423 -32.37 17.38 -0.22
C GLU A 423 -31.60 16.37 0.65
N ASP A 424 -31.98 15.09 0.59
CA ASP A 424 -31.30 14.03 1.35
C ASP A 424 -29.85 13.86 0.90
N TYR A 425 -29.59 13.91 -0.42
CA TYR A 425 -28.21 13.85 -0.93
C TYR A 425 -27.39 15.09 -0.54
N ILE A 426 -28.00 16.28 -0.44
CA ILE A 426 -27.32 17.48 0.05
C ILE A 426 -26.96 17.34 1.54
N ASP A 427 -27.87 16.81 2.35
CA ASP A 427 -27.62 16.54 3.77
C ASP A 427 -26.52 15.46 3.97
N LEU A 428 -26.52 14.43 3.13
CA LEU A 428 -25.49 13.38 3.12
C LEU A 428 -24.13 13.93 2.68
N LEU A 429 -24.09 14.78 1.65
CA LEU A 429 -22.87 15.50 1.25
C LEU A 429 -22.34 16.37 2.39
N THR A 430 -23.24 17.09 3.07
CA THR A 430 -22.90 17.92 4.23
C THR A 430 -22.26 17.07 5.32
N ASN A 431 -22.82 15.90 5.62
CA ASN A 431 -22.24 14.97 6.59
C ASN A 431 -20.86 14.45 6.16
N SER A 432 -20.65 14.13 4.88
CA SER A 432 -19.33 13.70 4.37
C SER A 432 -18.27 14.80 4.53
N LEU A 433 -18.64 16.06 4.30
CA LEU A 433 -17.73 17.20 4.47
C LEU A 433 -17.28 17.39 5.93
N ALA A 434 -17.98 16.83 6.90
CA ALA A 434 -17.63 16.89 8.33
C ALA A 434 -16.31 16.21 8.66
N GLU A 435 -15.86 15.25 7.83
CA GLU A 435 -14.58 14.57 8.05
C GLU A 435 -13.42 15.55 8.03
N ILE A 436 -13.35 16.47 7.07
CA ILE A 436 -12.22 17.42 6.93
C ILE A 436 -12.01 18.28 8.19
N PRO A 437 -13.01 19.05 8.69
CA PRO A 437 -12.83 19.83 9.91
C PRO A 437 -12.63 18.94 11.14
N GLY A 438 -13.28 17.77 11.20
CA GLY A 438 -13.08 16.80 12.27
C GLY A 438 -11.61 16.37 12.39
N LEU A 439 -11.01 15.96 11.28
CA LEU A 439 -9.60 15.56 11.20
C LEU A 439 -8.65 16.68 11.63
N ILE A 440 -8.88 17.91 11.17
CA ILE A 440 -8.06 19.06 11.53
C ILE A 440 -8.13 19.31 13.05
N VAL A 441 -9.35 19.30 13.61
CA VAL A 441 -9.55 19.50 15.05
C VAL A 441 -8.88 18.39 15.86
N THR A 442 -9.02 17.12 15.46
CA THR A 442 -8.36 15.98 16.11
C THR A 442 -6.85 16.14 16.12
N VAL A 443 -6.23 16.54 15.01
CA VAL A 443 -4.77 16.74 14.92
C VAL A 443 -4.29 17.80 15.91
N PHE A 444 -5.04 18.88 16.14
CA PHE A 444 -4.67 19.85 17.17
C PHE A 444 -4.88 19.26 18.58
N ILE A 445 -6.04 18.67 18.86
CA ILE A 445 -6.37 18.16 20.20
C ILE A 445 -5.41 17.04 20.63
N ILE A 446 -5.01 16.14 19.72
CA ILE A 446 -4.13 14.99 20.00
C ILE A 446 -2.72 15.41 20.46
N GLU A 447 -2.26 16.58 20.05
CA GLU A 447 -0.99 17.17 20.49
C GLU A 447 -1.12 17.81 21.89
N PHE A 448 -2.28 18.38 22.23
CA PHE A 448 -2.53 19.09 23.49
C PHE A 448 -2.94 18.20 24.66
N ILE A 449 -3.77 17.19 24.44
CA ILE A 449 -4.34 16.35 25.50
C ILE A 449 -3.68 14.97 25.56
N GLY A 450 -3.11 14.50 24.44
CA GLY A 450 -2.54 13.16 24.30
C GLY A 450 -3.53 12.18 23.68
N ARG A 451 -3.02 11.05 23.18
CA ARG A 451 -3.77 10.16 22.27
C ARG A 451 -4.93 9.50 23.00
N LYS A 452 -4.69 9.03 24.23
CA LYS A 452 -5.64 8.28 25.04
C LYS A 452 -6.88 9.10 25.36
N TYR A 453 -6.67 10.32 25.83
CA TYR A 453 -7.74 11.21 26.25
C TYR A 453 -8.46 11.85 25.06
N THR A 454 -7.77 12.10 23.94
CA THR A 454 -8.43 12.53 22.69
C THR A 454 -9.44 11.48 22.22
N MET A 455 -9.04 10.21 22.14
CA MET A 455 -9.96 9.12 21.79
C MET A 455 -11.14 9.04 22.75
N ALA A 456 -10.89 9.13 24.06
CA ALA A 456 -11.96 9.08 25.06
C ALA A 456 -12.95 10.24 24.94
N LEU A 457 -12.44 11.46 24.71
CA LEU A 457 -13.25 12.66 24.51
C LEU A 457 -14.10 12.54 23.25
N GLU A 458 -13.53 12.10 22.14
CA GLU A 458 -14.24 11.97 20.86
C GLU A 458 -15.33 10.89 20.92
N PHE A 459 -15.04 9.72 21.50
CA PHE A 459 -16.05 8.67 21.71
C PHE A 459 -17.17 9.13 22.66
N GLY A 460 -16.81 9.83 23.75
CA GLY A 460 -17.79 10.37 24.70
C GLY A 460 -18.66 11.46 24.09
N ALA A 461 -18.05 12.40 23.35
CA ALA A 461 -18.76 13.45 22.64
C ALA A 461 -19.67 12.88 21.55
N PHE A 462 -19.22 11.86 20.80
CA PHE A 462 -20.05 11.15 19.84
C PHE A 462 -21.27 10.52 20.52
N ALA A 463 -21.07 9.85 21.66
CA ALA A 463 -22.15 9.23 22.41
C ALA A 463 -23.20 10.26 22.89
N ILE A 464 -22.76 11.46 23.29
CA ILE A 464 -23.66 12.56 23.66
C ILE A 464 -24.42 13.06 22.42
N CYS A 465 -23.71 13.38 21.33
CA CYS A 465 -24.32 13.90 20.10
C CYS A 465 -25.35 12.93 19.51
N ILE A 466 -25.05 11.64 19.45
CA ILE A 466 -26.00 10.66 18.93
C ILE A 466 -27.18 10.45 19.88
N SER A 467 -26.97 10.51 21.20
CA SER A 467 -28.05 10.40 22.18
C SER A 467 -29.00 11.59 22.12
N ILE A 468 -28.53 12.79 21.75
CA ILE A 468 -29.40 13.96 21.55
C ILE A 468 -30.40 13.72 20.41
N LEU A 469 -30.03 12.92 19.41
CA LEU A 469 -30.96 12.54 18.36
C LEU A 469 -32.18 11.80 18.91
N TYR A 470 -32.14 11.19 20.10
CA TYR A 470 -33.32 10.60 20.76
C TYR A 470 -34.52 11.56 20.81
N PHE A 471 -34.26 12.85 21.00
CA PHE A 471 -35.30 13.87 21.00
C PHE A 471 -35.77 14.16 19.59
N CYS A 472 -37.04 14.53 19.49
CA CYS A 472 -37.56 15.00 18.24
C CYS A 472 -36.99 16.39 17.90
N LEU A 473 -36.15 16.45 16.85
CA LEU A 473 -35.46 17.64 16.37
C LEU A 473 -35.89 17.98 14.93
N PRO A 474 -35.90 19.27 14.55
CA PRO A 474 -36.06 19.68 13.16
C PRO A 474 -34.91 19.15 12.30
N ARG A 475 -35.18 18.92 11.01
CA ARG A 475 -34.22 18.37 10.02
C ARG A 475 -32.85 19.04 10.07
N SER A 476 -32.81 20.37 10.15
CA SER A 476 -31.55 21.13 10.22
C SER A 476 -30.71 20.79 11.45
N LEU A 477 -31.32 20.60 12.62
CA LEU A 477 -30.60 20.20 13.84
C LEU A 477 -30.14 18.75 13.73
N VAL A 478 -30.95 17.86 13.15
CA VAL A 478 -30.54 16.47 12.88
C VAL A 478 -29.30 16.44 12.00
N THR A 479 -29.27 17.20 10.89
CA THR A 479 -28.09 17.32 10.03
C THR A 479 -26.87 17.84 10.79
N VAL A 480 -27.03 18.86 11.65
CA VAL A 480 -25.92 19.39 12.47
C VAL A 480 -25.38 18.35 13.46
N PHE A 481 -26.24 17.59 14.14
CA PHE A 481 -25.80 16.53 15.05
C PHE A 481 -25.16 15.35 14.32
N LEU A 482 -25.69 14.96 13.16
CA LEU A 482 -25.07 13.92 12.32
C LEU A 482 -23.71 14.38 11.77
N PHE A 483 -23.59 15.65 11.37
CA PHE A 483 -22.31 16.27 11.00
C PHE A 483 -21.30 16.17 12.14
N MET A 484 -21.68 16.56 13.36
CA MET A 484 -20.80 16.44 14.54
C MET A 484 -20.45 14.99 14.85
N CYS A 485 -21.43 14.07 14.82
CA CYS A 485 -21.17 12.65 15.01
C CYS A 485 -20.13 12.14 14.00
N ARG A 486 -20.28 12.55 12.72
CA ARG A 486 -19.41 12.11 11.64
C ARG A 486 -17.98 12.65 11.78
N ALA A 487 -17.83 13.90 12.19
CA ALA A 487 -16.54 14.51 12.51
C ALA A 487 -15.84 13.84 13.69
N LEU A 488 -16.56 13.64 14.80
CA LEU A 488 -16.02 13.07 16.05
C LEU A 488 -15.56 11.62 15.87
N ILE A 489 -16.37 10.78 15.23
CA ILE A 489 -16.02 9.37 15.04
C ILE A 489 -14.90 9.17 14.02
N ALA A 490 -14.83 10.03 12.99
CA ALA A 490 -13.69 10.05 12.06
C ALA A 490 -12.40 10.43 12.80
N GLY A 491 -12.45 11.44 13.66
CA GLY A 491 -11.35 11.82 14.55
C GLY A 491 -10.87 10.67 15.43
N ALA A 492 -11.80 10.03 16.16
CA ALA A 492 -11.48 8.90 17.04
C ALA A 492 -10.83 7.75 16.27
N PHE A 493 -11.30 7.48 15.06
CA PHE A 493 -10.73 6.44 14.22
C PHE A 493 -9.30 6.78 13.79
N GLN A 494 -9.02 8.02 13.40
CA GLN A 494 -7.66 8.44 13.05
C GLN A 494 -6.71 8.47 14.25
N ALA A 495 -7.19 8.86 15.43
CA ALA A 495 -6.40 8.77 16.65
C ALA A 495 -5.96 7.33 16.96
N LEU A 496 -6.78 6.31 16.63
CA LEU A 496 -6.39 4.89 16.71
C LEU A 496 -5.32 4.49 15.70
N TYR A 497 -5.39 5.00 14.47
CA TYR A 497 -4.35 4.79 13.45
C TYR A 497 -2.99 5.36 13.89
N VAL A 498 -2.98 6.42 14.69
CA VAL A 498 -1.76 7.01 15.27
C VAL A 498 -1.30 6.26 16.53
N TYR A 499 -2.22 5.98 17.46
CA TYR A 499 -1.90 5.35 18.75
C TYR A 499 -1.35 3.91 18.59
N THR A 500 -1.96 3.13 17.70
CA THR A 500 -1.63 1.70 17.53
C THR A 500 -0.16 1.47 17.14
N PRO A 501 0.41 2.15 16.14
CA PRO A 501 1.82 2.01 15.85
C PRO A 501 2.73 2.63 16.92
N GLU A 502 2.29 3.67 17.63
CA GLU A 502 3.10 4.29 18.69
C GLU A 502 3.25 3.39 19.94
N VAL A 503 2.24 2.56 20.26
CA VAL A 503 2.25 1.73 21.49
C VAL A 503 3.08 0.45 21.36
N TYR A 504 3.22 -0.08 20.14
CA TYR A 504 3.98 -1.31 19.89
C TYR A 504 5.44 -1.02 19.50
N PRO A 505 6.39 -1.88 19.91
CA PRO A 505 7.78 -1.78 19.45
C PRO A 505 7.88 -2.02 17.95
N THR A 506 8.97 -1.56 17.33
CA THR A 506 9.16 -1.58 15.87
C THR A 506 8.93 -2.96 15.23
N THR A 507 9.31 -4.05 15.91
CA THR A 507 9.12 -5.43 15.45
C THR A 507 7.68 -5.93 15.49
N LEU A 508 6.83 -5.36 16.36
CA LEU A 508 5.42 -5.72 16.51
C LEU A 508 4.48 -4.72 15.86
N ARG A 509 4.93 -3.49 15.57
CA ARG A 509 4.13 -2.38 15.04
C ARG A 509 3.27 -2.75 13.85
N GLY A 510 3.87 -3.34 12.82
CA GLY A 510 3.16 -3.72 11.59
C GLY A 510 2.08 -4.78 11.83
N ILE A 511 2.37 -5.76 12.69
CA ILE A 511 1.42 -6.83 13.03
C ILE A 511 0.32 -6.32 13.97
N GLY A 512 0.66 -5.47 14.93
CA GLY A 512 -0.29 -4.83 15.83
C GLY A 512 -1.34 -4.02 15.06
N LEU A 513 -0.90 -3.16 14.14
CA LEU A 513 -1.81 -2.38 13.29
C LEU A 513 -2.61 -3.29 12.33
N GLY A 514 -1.95 -4.23 11.67
CA GLY A 514 -2.61 -5.13 10.71
C GLY A 514 -3.68 -6.02 11.35
N THR A 515 -3.39 -6.58 12.54
CA THR A 515 -4.33 -7.41 13.29
C THR A 515 -5.49 -6.59 13.85
N ALA A 516 -5.21 -5.41 14.41
CA ALA A 516 -6.26 -4.53 14.91
C ALA A 516 -7.23 -4.09 13.80
N ASN A 517 -6.70 -3.72 12.63
CA ASN A 517 -7.53 -3.37 11.47
C ASN A 517 -8.34 -4.56 10.92
N ALA A 518 -7.78 -5.78 10.94
CA ALA A 518 -8.54 -6.98 10.57
C ALA A 518 -9.70 -7.23 11.54
N VAL A 519 -9.44 -7.17 12.85
CA VAL A 519 -10.46 -7.36 13.89
C VAL A 519 -11.53 -6.25 13.83
N ALA A 520 -11.16 -5.02 13.44
CA ALA A 520 -12.09 -3.92 13.21
C ALA A 520 -13.24 -4.27 12.24
N ARG A 521 -12.96 -5.12 11.24
CA ARG A 521 -13.96 -5.54 10.25
C ARG A 521 -15.13 -6.33 10.84
N ILE A 522 -14.96 -6.94 12.02
CA ILE A 522 -16.07 -7.55 12.76
C ILE A 522 -17.12 -6.48 13.09
N GLY A 523 -16.69 -5.30 13.53
CA GLY A 523 -17.58 -4.16 13.77
C GLY A 523 -18.30 -3.71 12.50
N SER A 524 -17.56 -3.60 11.39
CA SER A 524 -18.14 -3.22 10.09
C SER A 524 -19.11 -4.26 9.52
N ILE A 525 -18.95 -5.55 9.84
CA ILE A 525 -19.84 -6.64 9.43
C ILE A 525 -21.16 -6.61 10.20
N ILE A 526 -21.12 -6.23 11.48
CA ILE A 526 -22.30 -6.23 12.36
C ILE A 526 -23.13 -4.96 12.17
N THR A 527 -22.48 -3.82 11.92
CA THR A 527 -23.17 -2.52 11.88
C THR A 527 -24.33 -2.40 10.89
N PRO A 528 -24.33 -3.00 9.67
CA PRO A 528 -25.45 -2.86 8.74
C PRO A 528 -26.75 -3.47 9.29
N PHE A 529 -26.66 -4.56 10.06
CA PHE A 529 -27.83 -5.14 10.72
C PHE A 529 -28.41 -4.17 11.76
N VAL A 530 -27.56 -3.46 12.51
CA VAL A 530 -28.02 -2.45 13.47
C VAL A 530 -28.57 -1.21 12.75
N ALA A 531 -27.85 -0.68 11.76
CA ALA A 531 -28.25 0.54 11.05
C ALA A 531 -29.50 0.36 10.19
N GLN A 532 -29.70 -0.81 9.57
CA GLN A 532 -30.73 -1.00 8.53
C GLN A 532 -31.86 -1.95 8.95
N VAL A 533 -31.55 -3.05 9.65
CA VAL A 533 -32.57 -4.03 10.06
C VAL A 533 -33.26 -3.61 11.35
N VAL A 534 -32.47 -3.22 12.37
CA VAL A 534 -33.03 -2.81 13.66
C VAL A 534 -33.83 -1.51 13.55
N SER A 535 -33.41 -0.61 12.65
CA SER A 535 -34.12 0.63 12.33
C SER A 535 -35.55 0.44 11.83
N ASP A 536 -35.88 -0.73 11.28
CA ASP A 536 -37.23 -1.07 10.81
C ASP A 536 -38.20 -1.25 12.00
N PHE A 537 -37.69 -1.74 13.13
CA PHE A 537 -38.48 -1.88 14.37
C PHE A 537 -38.58 -0.54 15.11
N SER A 538 -37.45 0.14 15.26
CA SER A 538 -37.40 1.46 15.91
C SER A 538 -36.08 2.16 15.61
N LEU A 539 -36.16 3.43 15.23
CA LEU A 539 -34.98 4.30 15.06
C LEU A 539 -34.28 4.65 16.39
N LEU A 540 -34.93 4.41 17.53
CA LEU A 540 -34.37 4.67 18.86
C LEU A 540 -33.34 3.60 19.28
N ILE A 541 -33.54 2.35 18.86
CA ILE A 541 -32.66 1.24 19.27
C ILE A 541 -31.23 1.42 18.71
N PRO A 542 -31.02 1.75 17.41
CA PRO A 542 -29.69 2.04 16.89
C PRO A 542 -29.01 3.20 17.61
N ILE A 543 -29.74 4.26 17.96
CA ILE A 543 -29.20 5.41 18.72
C ILE A 543 -28.64 4.95 20.07
N ILE A 544 -29.42 4.15 20.81
CA ILE A 544 -28.99 3.60 22.11
C ILE A 544 -27.78 2.68 21.94
N ILE A 545 -27.77 1.82 20.91
CA ILE A 545 -26.66 0.91 20.65
C ILE A 545 -25.39 1.68 20.30
N TYR A 546 -25.42 2.59 19.33
CA TYR A 546 -24.24 3.37 18.94
C TYR A 546 -23.75 4.29 20.07
N GLY A 547 -24.67 4.91 20.82
CA GLY A 547 -24.32 5.70 22.00
C GLY A 547 -23.66 4.85 23.10
N GLY A 548 -24.27 3.72 23.44
CA GLY A 548 -23.76 2.82 24.48
C GLY A 548 -22.41 2.18 24.12
N VAL A 549 -22.27 1.70 22.88
CA VAL A 549 -21.00 1.10 22.38
C VAL A 549 -19.88 2.14 22.37
N SER A 550 -20.18 3.39 21.98
CA SER A 550 -19.20 4.47 22.02
C SER A 550 -18.84 4.90 23.45
N LEU A 551 -19.76 4.85 24.43
CA LEU A 551 -19.41 5.05 25.84
C LEU A 551 -18.47 3.96 26.36
N VAL A 552 -18.69 2.70 25.96
CA VAL A 552 -17.75 1.60 26.23
C VAL A 552 -16.40 1.88 25.57
N GLY A 553 -16.39 2.44 24.36
CA GLY A 553 -15.18 2.90 23.68
C GLY A 553 -14.43 3.98 24.45
N ALA A 554 -15.15 4.99 24.97
CA ALA A 554 -14.56 6.05 25.78
C ALA A 554 -13.92 5.49 27.07
N LEU A 555 -14.61 4.57 27.75
CA LEU A 555 -14.08 3.87 28.92
C LEU A 555 -12.86 3.02 28.57
N ALA A 556 -12.91 2.23 27.49
CA ALA A 556 -11.79 1.42 27.02
C ALA A 556 -10.56 2.28 26.69
N ALA A 557 -10.77 3.45 26.08
CA ALA A 557 -9.70 4.41 25.81
C ALA A 557 -9.08 4.92 27.13
N VAL A 558 -9.88 5.30 28.13
CA VAL A 558 -9.36 5.71 29.45
C VAL A 558 -8.68 4.56 30.22
N LEU A 559 -9.02 3.31 29.93
CA LEU A 559 -8.38 2.14 30.54
C LEU A 559 -7.08 1.71 29.85
N LEU A 560 -6.71 2.32 28.71
CA LEU A 560 -5.44 2.02 28.05
C LEU A 560 -4.26 2.26 29.02
N PRO A 561 -3.34 1.29 29.17
CA PRO A 561 -2.29 1.37 30.18
C PRO A 561 -1.19 2.37 29.83
N ILE A 562 -1.04 2.71 28.55
CA ILE A 562 0.09 3.49 28.03
C ILE A 562 -0.44 4.73 27.32
N GLU A 563 0.04 5.90 27.71
CA GLU A 563 -0.09 7.15 26.94
C GLU A 563 1.19 7.33 26.10
N THR A 564 1.03 7.62 24.81
CA THR A 564 2.14 7.69 23.84
C THR A 564 2.64 9.12 23.61
N ARG A 565 1.92 10.13 24.09
CA ARG A 565 2.32 11.55 23.96
C ARG A 565 3.74 11.80 24.47
N GLY A 566 4.59 12.37 23.61
CA GLY A 566 5.93 12.81 23.94
C GLY A 566 6.93 11.68 24.25
N ARG A 567 6.54 10.41 24.04
CA ARG A 567 7.45 9.29 24.22
C ARG A 567 8.23 9.03 22.93
N PRO A 568 9.55 8.79 23.01
CA PRO A 568 10.28 8.27 21.86
C PRO A 568 9.69 6.89 21.49
N MET A 569 9.66 6.58 20.20
CA MET A 569 9.21 5.27 19.75
C MET A 569 10.09 4.20 20.39
N MET A 570 9.49 3.18 21.02
CA MET A 570 10.26 2.10 21.65
C MET A 570 11.06 1.34 20.58
N GLU A 571 12.36 1.60 20.55
CA GLU A 571 13.33 0.75 19.87
C GLU A 571 13.45 -0.56 20.65
N THR A 572 13.53 -1.66 19.91
CA THR A 572 13.50 -3.05 20.41
C THR A 572 14.24 -3.25 21.74
N HIS A 573 13.49 -3.55 22.81
CA HIS A 573 14.06 -4.16 24.01
C HIS A 573 14.21 -5.66 23.76
N TYR A 574 15.44 -6.15 23.89
CA TYR A 574 15.80 -7.57 23.90
C TYR A 574 15.35 -8.25 25.19
#